data_AF-A0A850XI07-F1
#
_entry.id   AF-A0A850XI07-F1
#
_cell.length_a   1.000
_cell.length_b   1.000
_cell.length_c   1.000
_cell.angle_alpha   90.00
_cell.angle_beta   90.00
_cell.angle_gamma   90.00
#
_symmetry.space_group_name_H-M   'P 1'
#
loop_
_entity.id
_entity.type
_entity.pdbx_description
1 polymer ?
#
loop_
_entity_poly.entity_id
_entity_poly.type
_entity_poly.pdbx_seq_one_letter_code
_entity_poly.pdbx_strand_id
1 'polypeptide(L)'
;IQKRWRGYYVRKYIHNYYALKKYREAVSINNEIVRKELQKYTEMKENEEKRKDLEKKEKEKKYQARKMHYLLSTEQTAGIYNSPFRKSPHPMELLLRESKPLSHRRQQIKSPFGCELYNWPTCKRPPTFSTAQPLPTIGRQKPQGPFRDTAEVLQQRYKPLEPTLRVAASINSPLEKAREEMKREEWRNCIHDNEFLPFSSFHKNGKYEPLILTSGKYVQETYGVKQFREVHPKKWVGGK
;
A
#
# COMPACT_ATOMS: atom_id res chain seq x y z
N ILE A 1 -55.13 -30.54 -43.65
CA ILE A 1 -53.86 -31.27 -43.33
C ILE A 1 -52.71 -30.31 -43.00
N GLN A 2 -52.34 -29.37 -43.86
CA GLN A 2 -51.20 -28.45 -43.65
C GLN A 2 -51.24 -27.63 -42.34
N LYS A 3 -52.41 -27.09 -41.96
CA LYS A 3 -52.58 -26.35 -40.69
C LYS A 3 -52.26 -27.21 -39.46
N ARG A 4 -52.66 -28.48 -39.47
CA ARG A 4 -52.40 -29.45 -38.39
C ARG A 4 -50.90 -29.75 -38.30
N TRP A 5 -50.24 -29.94 -39.44
CA TRP A 5 -48.81 -30.24 -39.52
C TRP A 5 -47.94 -29.06 -39.07
N ARG A 6 -48.28 -27.84 -39.51
CA ARG A 6 -47.61 -26.60 -39.04
C ARG A 6 -47.73 -26.44 -37.53
N GLY A 7 -48.92 -26.67 -36.96
CA GLY A 7 -49.11 -26.62 -35.51
C GLY A 7 -48.30 -27.67 -34.74
N TYR A 8 -48.19 -28.89 -35.26
CA TYR A 8 -47.33 -29.92 -34.69
C TYR A 8 -45.84 -29.53 -34.74
N TYR A 9 -45.36 -29.07 -35.90
CA TYR A 9 -43.97 -28.69 -36.11
C TYR A 9 -43.53 -27.58 -35.15
N VAL A 10 -44.34 -26.52 -35.03
CA VAL A 10 -44.04 -25.39 -34.14
C VAL A 10 -43.95 -25.86 -32.68
N ARG A 11 -44.92 -26.64 -32.18
CA ARG A 11 -44.91 -27.10 -30.77
C ARG A 11 -43.80 -28.09 -30.45
N LYS A 12 -43.34 -28.87 -31.43
CA LYS A 12 -42.29 -29.87 -31.23
C LYS A 12 -40.89 -29.29 -31.33
N TYR A 13 -40.65 -28.42 -32.33
CA TYR A 13 -39.30 -27.99 -32.71
C TYR A 13 -38.98 -26.52 -32.44
N ILE A 14 -39.98 -25.63 -32.43
CA ILE A 14 -39.76 -24.18 -32.26
C ILE A 14 -40.08 -23.78 -30.81
N HIS A 15 -41.32 -23.98 -30.39
CA HIS A 15 -41.83 -23.59 -29.07
C HIS A 15 -42.15 -24.82 -28.23
N ASN A 16 -41.10 -25.61 -27.92
CA ASN A 16 -41.23 -26.76 -27.05
C ASN A 16 -41.38 -26.31 -25.59
N TYR A 17 -42.61 -26.35 -25.10
CA TYR A 17 -42.97 -25.97 -23.74
C TYR A 17 -42.18 -26.75 -22.67
N TYR A 18 -42.01 -28.06 -22.85
CA TYR A 18 -41.33 -28.92 -21.87
C TYR A 18 -39.83 -28.62 -21.80
N ALA A 19 -39.20 -28.32 -22.95
CA ALA A 19 -37.81 -27.91 -22.98
C ALA A 19 -37.59 -26.58 -22.24
N LEU A 20 -38.47 -25.59 -22.49
CA LEU A 20 -38.41 -24.30 -21.80
C LEU A 20 -38.67 -24.44 -20.29
N LYS A 21 -39.65 -25.27 -19.90
CA LYS A 21 -39.96 -25.52 -18.49
C LYS A 21 -38.74 -26.12 -17.77
N LYS A 22 -38.13 -27.16 -18.34
CA LYS A 22 -36.92 -27.79 -17.79
C LYS A 22 -35.74 -26.81 -17.68
N TYR A 23 -35.56 -25.96 -18.69
CA TYR A 23 -34.52 -24.92 -18.66
C TYR A 23 -34.76 -23.93 -17.51
N ARG A 24 -35.99 -23.44 -17.33
CA ARG A 24 -36.33 -22.51 -16.24
C ARG A 24 -36.11 -23.15 -14.86
N GLU A 25 -36.49 -24.41 -14.68
CA GLU A 25 -36.23 -25.16 -13.45
C GLU A 25 -34.72 -25.27 -13.18
N ALA A 26 -33.93 -25.61 -14.20
CA ALA A 26 -32.47 -25.68 -14.10
C ALA A 26 -31.85 -24.31 -13.74
N VAL A 27 -32.33 -23.22 -14.35
CA VAL A 27 -31.90 -21.86 -14.01
C VAL A 27 -32.27 -21.50 -12.57
N SER A 28 -33.46 -21.88 -12.10
CA SER A 28 -33.87 -21.64 -10.70
C SER A 28 -32.92 -22.35 -9.72
N ILE A 29 -32.64 -23.63 -9.95
CA ILE A 29 -31.72 -24.43 -9.14
C ILE A 29 -30.32 -23.81 -9.15
N ASN A 30 -29.82 -23.42 -10.32
CA ASN A 30 -28.52 -22.76 -10.47
C ASN A 30 -28.45 -21.45 -9.68
N ASN A 31 -29.51 -20.63 -9.75
CA ASN A 31 -29.59 -19.38 -9.00
C ASN A 31 -29.55 -19.61 -7.49
N GLU A 32 -30.25 -20.65 -7.00
CA GLU A 32 -30.20 -21.02 -5.58
C GLU A 32 -28.81 -21.47 -5.13
N ILE A 33 -28.10 -22.25 -5.96
CA ILE A 33 -26.72 -22.67 -5.70
C ILE A 33 -25.81 -21.44 -5.61
N VAL A 34 -25.85 -20.56 -6.61
CA VAL A 34 -25.03 -19.35 -6.65
C VAL A 34 -25.31 -18.45 -5.44
N ARG A 35 -26.58 -18.28 -5.05
CA ARG A 35 -26.94 -17.50 -3.84
C ARG A 35 -26.35 -18.11 -2.57
N LYS A 36 -26.44 -19.43 -2.39
CA LYS A 36 -25.86 -20.13 -1.23
C LYS A 36 -24.34 -19.99 -1.18
N GLU A 37 -23.67 -20.07 -2.33
CA GLU A 37 -22.22 -19.88 -2.40
C GLU A 37 -21.82 -18.44 -2.10
N LEU A 38 -22.51 -17.45 -2.69
CA LEU A 38 -22.28 -16.05 -2.37
C LEU A 38 -22.43 -15.77 -0.88
N GLN A 39 -23.45 -16.34 -0.24
CA GLN A 39 -23.63 -16.25 1.21
C GLN A 39 -22.45 -16.86 1.98
N LYS A 40 -21.97 -18.06 1.59
CA LYS A 40 -20.79 -18.66 2.20
C LYS A 40 -19.54 -17.78 2.02
N TYR A 41 -19.35 -17.18 0.85
CA TYR A 41 -18.24 -16.26 0.60
C TYR A 41 -18.30 -15.03 1.49
N THR A 42 -19.49 -14.43 1.68
CA THR A 42 -19.66 -13.29 2.59
C THR A 42 -19.32 -13.67 4.03
N GLU A 43 -19.83 -14.82 4.50
CA GLU A 43 -19.55 -15.32 5.85
C GLU A 43 -18.05 -15.61 6.06
N MET A 44 -17.40 -16.23 5.06
CA MET A 44 -15.97 -16.50 5.09
C MET A 44 -15.14 -15.20 5.16
N LYS A 45 -15.50 -14.20 4.35
CA LYS A 45 -14.81 -12.90 4.31
C LYS A 45 -14.94 -12.15 5.63
N GLU A 46 -16.15 -12.09 6.18
CA GLU A 46 -16.38 -11.46 7.50
C GLU A 46 -15.59 -12.14 8.60
N ASN A 47 -15.51 -13.47 8.58
CA ASN A 47 -14.72 -14.23 9.56
C ASN A 47 -13.22 -13.97 9.40
N GLU A 48 -12.72 -13.86 8.17
CA GLU A 48 -11.33 -13.50 7.89
C GLU A 48 -10.99 -12.09 8.40
N GLU A 49 -11.87 -11.11 8.15
CA GLU A 49 -11.73 -9.74 8.66
C GLU A 49 -11.71 -9.71 10.19
N LYS A 50 -12.65 -10.39 10.84
CA LYS A 50 -12.68 -10.53 12.31
C LYS A 50 -11.38 -11.13 12.85
N ARG A 51 -10.85 -12.17 12.19
CA ARG A 51 -9.56 -12.78 12.58
C ARG A 51 -8.40 -11.82 12.42
N LYS A 52 -8.32 -11.09 11.30
CA LYS A 52 -7.30 -10.07 11.05
C LYS A 52 -7.34 -8.96 12.09
N ASP A 53 -8.53 -8.53 12.50
CA ASP A 53 -8.69 -7.48 13.51
C ASP A 53 -8.29 -7.96 14.92
N LEU A 54 -8.59 -9.22 15.26
CA LEU A 54 -8.08 -9.83 16.49
C LEU A 54 -6.55 -9.90 16.47
N GLU A 55 -5.94 -10.33 15.37
CA GLU A 55 -4.48 -10.41 15.22
C GLU A 55 -3.83 -9.01 15.34
N LYS A 56 -4.43 -7.97 14.73
CA LYS A 56 -3.97 -6.58 14.89
C LYS A 56 -4.03 -6.14 16.34
N LYS A 57 -5.15 -6.37 17.05
CA LYS A 57 -5.30 -6.05 18.48
C LYS A 57 -4.26 -6.78 19.33
N GLU A 58 -3.96 -8.04 19.04
CA GLU A 58 -2.90 -8.79 19.73
C GLU A 58 -1.51 -8.20 19.46
N LYS A 59 -1.21 -7.85 18.20
CA LYS A 59 0.04 -7.18 17.83
C LYS A 59 0.18 -5.83 18.51
N GLU A 60 -0.90 -5.05 18.59
CA GLU A 60 -0.93 -3.77 19.31
C GLU A 60 -0.68 -3.95 20.79
N LYS A 61 -1.32 -4.93 21.45
CA LYS A 61 -1.05 -5.26 22.86
C LYS A 61 0.41 -5.62 23.09
N LYS A 62 0.98 -6.49 22.23
CA LYS A 62 2.40 -6.86 22.29
C LYS A 62 3.30 -5.64 22.07
N TYR A 63 2.99 -4.78 21.11
CA TYR A 63 3.74 -3.56 20.85
C TYR A 63 3.69 -2.59 22.04
N GLN A 64 2.51 -2.38 22.63
CA GLN A 64 2.33 -1.57 23.83
C GLN A 64 3.15 -2.11 25.00
N ALA A 65 3.13 -3.43 25.24
CA ALA A 65 3.96 -4.06 26.26
C ALA A 65 5.46 -3.77 26.02
N ARG A 66 5.95 -3.95 24.79
CA ARG A 66 7.34 -3.64 24.44
C ARG A 66 7.71 -2.17 24.66
N LYS A 67 6.79 -1.24 24.34
CA LYS A 67 6.97 0.20 24.54
C LYS A 67 7.02 0.57 26.02
N MET A 68 6.18 -0.08 26.82
CA MET A 68 6.04 0.15 28.25
C MET A 68 6.86 -0.82 29.10
N HIS A 69 7.84 -1.52 28.51
CA HIS A 69 8.63 -2.57 29.16
C HIS A 69 9.36 -2.06 30.42
N TYR A 70 9.65 -0.76 30.51
CA TYR A 70 10.27 -0.15 31.69
C TYR A 70 9.37 -0.17 32.94
N LEU A 71 8.08 -0.50 32.82
CA LEU A 71 7.14 -0.59 33.94
C LEU A 71 7.09 -1.98 34.61
N LEU A 72 7.92 -2.91 34.14
CA LEU A 72 8.00 -4.29 34.63
C LEU A 72 8.53 -4.32 36.06
N SER A 73 7.96 -5.20 36.89
CA SER A 73 8.39 -5.38 38.28
C SER A 73 9.81 -5.93 38.39
N THR A 74 10.60 -5.37 39.30
CA THR A 74 11.93 -5.89 39.66
C THR A 74 11.85 -6.62 41.01
N GLU A 75 12.91 -7.33 41.40
CA GLU A 75 12.98 -7.98 42.70
C GLU A 75 12.92 -6.98 43.87
N GLN A 76 13.53 -5.81 43.70
CA GLN A 76 13.62 -4.77 44.73
C GLN A 76 12.38 -3.87 44.77
N THR A 77 11.74 -3.63 43.62
CA THR A 77 10.60 -2.72 43.53
C THR A 77 9.50 -3.31 42.67
N ALA A 78 8.31 -3.39 43.26
CA ALA A 78 7.08 -3.81 42.59
C ALA A 78 6.73 -2.87 41.43
N GLY A 79 6.48 -3.45 40.25
CA GLY A 79 6.06 -2.70 39.05
C GLY A 79 4.62 -2.20 39.16
N ILE A 80 4.22 -1.25 38.31
CA ILE A 80 2.87 -0.64 38.35
C ILE A 80 1.77 -1.71 38.20
N TYR A 81 2.02 -2.72 37.36
CA TYR A 81 1.08 -3.81 37.08
C TYR A 81 1.19 -5.00 38.05
N ASN A 82 2.15 -4.97 38.97
CA ASN A 82 2.39 -6.00 40.00
C ASN A 82 2.38 -5.39 41.41
N SER A 83 1.30 -4.68 41.75
CA SER A 83 1.17 -4.03 43.05
C SER A 83 1.10 -5.07 44.19
N PRO A 84 1.83 -4.86 45.31
CA PRO A 84 1.83 -5.79 46.46
C PRO A 84 0.46 -5.92 47.15
N PHE A 85 -0.46 -4.98 46.91
CA PHE A 85 -1.81 -5.03 47.45
C PHE A 85 -2.76 -5.93 46.65
N ARG A 86 -2.33 -6.44 45.48
CA ARG A 86 -3.11 -7.36 44.66
C ARG A 86 -2.65 -8.79 44.87
N LYS A 87 -3.60 -9.73 44.91
CA LYS A 87 -3.33 -11.17 45.09
C LYS A 87 -2.65 -11.79 43.87
N SER A 88 -2.92 -11.27 42.67
CA SER A 88 -2.34 -11.75 41.41
C SER A 88 -1.87 -10.58 40.54
N PRO A 89 -0.79 -10.78 39.75
CA PRO A 89 -0.32 -9.78 38.80
C PRO A 89 -1.38 -9.48 37.73
N HIS A 90 -1.44 -8.24 37.26
CA HIS A 90 -2.32 -7.87 36.15
C HIS A 90 -1.88 -8.59 34.86
N PRO A 91 -2.78 -8.96 33.92
CA PRO A 91 -2.41 -9.65 32.67
C PRO A 91 -1.37 -8.89 31.84
N MET A 92 -1.33 -7.56 31.95
CA MET A 92 -0.28 -6.73 31.32
C MET A 92 1.13 -7.04 31.86
N GLU A 93 1.28 -7.34 33.15
CA GLU A 93 2.56 -7.72 33.75
C GLU A 93 3.11 -9.01 33.13
N LEU A 94 2.22 -9.99 32.87
CA LEU A 94 2.61 -11.24 32.22
C LEU A 94 3.11 -10.98 30.79
N LEU A 95 2.39 -10.15 30.03
CA LEU A 95 2.81 -9.75 28.68
C LEU A 95 4.13 -8.97 28.69
N LEU A 96 4.35 -8.12 29.69
CA LEU A 96 5.60 -7.38 29.85
C LEU A 96 6.77 -8.35 30.05
N ARG A 97 6.62 -9.34 30.92
CA ARG A 97 7.64 -10.38 31.21
C ARG A 97 7.99 -11.23 29.98
N GLU A 98 7.02 -11.53 29.12
CA GLU A 98 7.26 -12.27 27.87
C GLU A 98 7.93 -11.42 26.79
N SER A 99 7.70 -10.11 26.83
CA SER A 99 8.13 -9.19 25.78
C SER A 99 9.58 -8.72 25.97
N LYS A 100 10.26 -8.33 24.89
CA LYS A 100 11.57 -7.67 24.94
C LYS A 100 11.41 -6.16 24.72
N PRO A 101 12.16 -5.31 25.44
CA PRO A 101 12.05 -3.86 25.29
C PRO A 101 12.32 -3.44 23.84
N LEU A 102 11.72 -2.33 23.42
CA LEU A 102 12.01 -1.76 22.10
C LEU A 102 13.49 -1.34 22.05
N SER A 103 14.25 -1.98 21.17
CA SER A 103 15.61 -1.53 20.88
C SER A 103 15.52 -0.22 20.12
N HIS A 104 16.11 0.84 20.66
CA HIS A 104 16.37 2.04 19.89
C HIS A 104 17.38 1.65 18.79
N ARG A 105 16.89 1.47 17.55
CA ARG A 105 17.80 1.36 16.42
C ARG A 105 18.58 2.66 16.38
N ARG A 106 19.86 2.65 16.80
CA ARG A 106 20.76 3.77 16.52
C ARG A 106 20.69 3.94 15.01
N GLN A 107 20.07 5.02 14.57
CA GLN A 107 20.22 5.44 13.19
C GLN A 107 21.72 5.53 13.00
N GLN A 108 22.28 4.69 12.13
CA GLN A 108 23.64 4.94 11.69
C GLN A 108 23.56 6.28 11.00
N ILE A 109 23.98 7.32 11.71
CA ILE A 109 24.24 8.62 11.12
C ILE A 109 25.29 8.30 10.06
N LYS A 110 24.86 8.19 8.81
CA LYS A 110 25.77 8.22 7.68
C LYS A 110 26.30 9.64 7.70
N SER A 111 27.36 9.85 8.47
CA SER A 111 28.14 11.07 8.40
C SER A 111 28.48 11.26 6.92
N PRO A 112 28.12 12.40 6.31
CA PRO A 112 28.54 12.72 4.95
C PRO A 112 30.07 12.78 4.82
N PHE A 113 30.81 12.76 5.95
CA PHE A 113 32.26 12.90 6.05
C PHE A 113 32.98 11.60 6.44
N GLY A 114 32.34 10.44 6.27
CA GLY A 114 32.86 9.15 6.75
C GLY A 114 34.11 8.59 6.05
N CYS A 115 34.57 9.16 4.93
CA CYS A 115 35.66 8.55 4.14
C CYS A 115 36.80 9.48 3.69
N GLU A 116 36.87 10.76 4.10
CA GLU A 116 37.93 11.67 3.59
C GLU A 116 38.72 12.43 4.66
N LEU A 117 38.74 11.98 5.93
CA LEU A 117 39.49 12.67 6.98
C LEU A 117 40.54 11.83 7.72
N TYR A 118 41.06 10.78 7.09
CA TYR A 118 42.16 9.98 7.67
C TYR A 118 43.45 9.97 6.86
N ASN A 119 43.58 10.78 5.80
CA ASN A 119 44.83 10.92 5.06
C ASN A 119 45.18 12.39 4.79
N TRP A 120 45.64 13.08 5.84
CA TRP A 120 46.54 14.21 5.70
C TRP A 120 47.84 13.83 6.42
N PRO A 121 49.04 13.91 5.83
CA PRO A 121 50.18 13.11 6.33
C PRO A 121 50.80 13.61 7.64
N THR A 122 50.23 14.60 8.33
CA THR A 122 50.95 15.27 9.44
C THR A 122 50.07 15.82 10.56
N CYS A 123 48.81 15.37 10.71
CA CYS A 123 47.89 15.83 11.77
C CYS A 123 48.42 15.54 13.19
N LYS A 124 49.25 16.44 13.74
CA LYS A 124 49.76 16.37 15.13
C LYS A 124 49.17 17.41 16.09
N ARG A 125 48.26 18.30 15.67
CA ARG A 125 47.54 19.22 16.57
C ARG A 125 46.22 19.72 15.96
N PRO A 126 45.14 19.87 16.73
CA PRO A 126 43.97 20.64 16.29
C PRO A 126 44.34 22.14 16.20
N PRO A 127 43.84 22.89 15.20
CA PRO A 127 44.10 24.32 15.11
C PRO A 127 43.34 25.03 16.23
N THR A 128 44.08 25.54 17.21
CA THR A 128 43.53 26.45 18.21
C THR A 128 43.30 27.80 17.53
N PHE A 129 42.05 28.14 17.24
CA PHE A 129 41.71 29.52 16.89
C PHE A 129 41.95 30.38 18.14
N SER A 130 43.02 31.17 18.11
CA SER A 130 43.25 32.21 19.09
C SER A 130 42.08 33.20 19.01
N THR A 131 41.25 33.23 20.04
CA THR A 131 40.27 34.31 20.22
C THR A 131 41.08 35.58 20.47
N ALA A 132 41.35 36.34 19.41
CA ALA A 132 42.04 37.62 19.51
C ALA A 132 41.26 38.54 20.43
N GLN A 133 41.93 39.09 21.46
CA GLN A 133 41.31 40.05 22.36
C GLN A 133 40.89 41.30 21.58
N PRO A 134 39.72 41.91 21.88
CA PRO A 134 39.28 43.12 21.23
C PRO A 134 40.29 44.23 21.50
N LEU A 135 40.87 44.78 20.44
CA LEU A 135 41.76 45.93 20.52
C LEU A 135 41.01 47.13 21.12
N PRO A 136 41.70 48.02 21.88
CA PRO A 136 41.08 49.18 22.49
C PRO A 136 40.38 50.05 21.45
N THR A 137 39.26 50.66 21.84
CA THR A 137 38.41 51.49 20.98
C THR A 137 39.16 52.75 20.56
N ILE A 138 39.93 52.65 19.47
CA ILE A 138 40.46 53.83 18.80
C ILE A 138 39.25 54.65 18.35
N GLY A 139 39.17 55.89 18.82
CA GLY A 139 38.06 56.80 18.52
C GLY A 139 37.80 56.83 17.03
N ARG A 140 36.57 56.48 16.62
CA ARG A 140 36.15 56.34 15.22
C ARG A 140 36.11 57.72 14.56
N GLN A 141 37.26 58.26 14.19
CA GLN A 141 37.32 59.43 13.34
C GLN A 141 36.93 59.02 11.91
N LYS A 142 36.23 59.91 11.21
CA LYS A 142 35.89 59.70 9.79
C LYS A 142 37.20 59.49 9.03
N PRO A 143 37.37 58.37 8.30
CA PRO A 143 38.60 58.13 7.54
C PRO A 143 38.80 59.28 6.54
N GLN A 144 40.01 59.83 6.47
CA GLN A 144 40.32 60.96 5.62
C GLN A 144 40.23 60.54 4.14
N GLY A 145 39.33 61.17 3.39
CA GLY A 145 39.08 60.89 1.97
C GLY A 145 37.59 60.87 1.62
N PRO A 146 37.22 60.61 0.35
CA PRO A 146 35.83 60.50 -0.10
C PRO A 146 35.22 59.14 0.27
N PHE A 147 35.55 58.60 1.45
CA PHE A 147 35.03 57.33 1.92
C PHE A 147 33.63 57.52 2.52
N ARG A 148 32.73 56.58 2.20
CA ARG A 148 31.38 56.53 2.77
C ARG A 148 31.43 56.26 4.26
N ASP A 149 30.38 56.66 4.97
CA ASP A 149 30.32 56.44 6.40
C ASP A 149 30.32 54.93 6.72
N THR A 150 30.98 54.57 7.81
CA THR A 150 31.11 53.18 8.25
C THR A 150 29.75 52.52 8.48
N ALA A 151 28.76 53.27 8.95
CA ALA A 151 27.40 52.78 9.11
C ALA A 151 26.76 52.38 7.77
N GLU A 152 26.90 53.21 6.73
CA GLU A 152 26.36 52.93 5.39
C GLU A 152 27.03 51.71 4.75
N VAL A 153 28.36 51.60 4.89
CA VAL A 153 29.11 50.46 4.35
C VAL A 153 28.68 49.16 5.02
N LEU A 154 28.48 49.16 6.34
CA LEU A 154 27.97 47.99 7.05
C LEU A 154 26.54 47.66 6.59
N GLN A 155 25.67 48.65 6.44
CA GLN A 155 24.31 48.43 5.97
C GLN A 155 24.28 47.85 4.55
N GLN A 156 25.16 48.31 3.66
CA GLN A 156 25.29 47.77 2.31
C GLN A 156 25.85 46.34 2.34
N ARG A 157 26.84 46.06 3.19
CA ARG A 157 27.46 44.73 3.32
C ARG A 157 26.48 43.69 3.86
N TYR A 158 25.62 44.09 4.80
CA TYR A 158 24.61 43.22 5.41
C TYR A 158 23.23 43.34 4.75
N LYS A 159 23.11 44.03 3.62
CA LYS A 159 21.85 44.08 2.87
C LYS A 159 21.51 42.65 2.41
N PRO A 160 20.37 42.07 2.81
CA PRO A 160 19.98 40.74 2.36
C PRO A 160 19.79 40.73 0.84
N LEU A 161 20.20 39.64 0.20
CA LEU A 161 20.03 39.47 -1.24
C LEU A 161 18.53 39.38 -1.57
N GLU A 162 18.02 40.34 -2.33
CA GLU A 162 16.68 40.26 -2.88
C GLU A 162 16.68 39.25 -4.05
N PRO A 163 15.90 38.15 -3.97
CA PRO A 163 15.89 37.15 -5.02
C PRO A 163 15.32 37.76 -6.31
N THR A 164 15.97 37.47 -7.44
CA THR A 164 15.45 37.89 -8.75
C THR A 164 14.07 37.27 -9.01
N LEU A 165 13.25 37.90 -9.87
CA LEU A 165 11.89 37.45 -10.19
C LEU A 165 11.85 35.96 -10.63
N ARG A 166 12.90 35.48 -11.30
CA ARG A 166 13.07 34.07 -11.71
C ARG A 166 13.30 33.09 -10.54
N VAL A 167 13.81 33.57 -9.41
CA VAL A 167 13.99 32.80 -8.17
C VAL A 167 12.73 32.88 -7.31
N ALA A 168 12.04 34.04 -7.31
CA ALA A 168 10.79 34.22 -6.57
C ALA A 168 9.62 33.43 -7.17
N ALA A 169 9.54 33.34 -8.49
CA ALA A 169 8.58 32.48 -9.18
C ALA A 169 9.27 31.16 -9.58
N SER A 170 9.04 30.10 -8.81
CA SER A 170 9.44 28.74 -9.19
C SER A 170 8.93 28.42 -10.60
N ILE A 171 9.84 28.24 -11.54
CA ILE A 171 9.53 27.93 -12.96
C ILE A 171 8.67 26.66 -13.07
N ASN A 172 8.81 25.73 -12.11
CA ASN A 172 8.10 24.46 -12.08
C ASN A 172 6.77 24.51 -11.34
N SER A 173 6.51 25.56 -10.55
CA SER A 173 5.28 25.69 -9.76
C SER A 173 3.99 25.63 -10.59
N PRO A 174 3.87 26.31 -11.75
CA PRO A 174 2.64 26.25 -12.55
C PRO A 174 2.43 24.88 -13.18
N LEU A 175 3.50 24.23 -13.64
CA LEU A 175 3.45 22.91 -14.27
C LEU A 175 3.09 21.81 -13.25
N GLU A 176 3.67 21.87 -12.05
CA GLU A 176 3.33 20.93 -10.97
C GLU A 176 1.87 21.10 -10.54
N LYS A 177 1.39 22.34 -10.37
CA LYS A 177 -0.02 22.63 -10.07
C LYS A 177 -0.96 22.08 -11.15
N ALA A 178 -0.63 22.26 -12.43
CA ALA A 178 -1.42 21.72 -13.53
C ALA A 178 -1.47 20.18 -13.52
N ARG A 179 -0.34 19.51 -13.22
CA ARG A 179 -0.29 18.04 -13.07
C ARG A 179 -1.11 17.55 -11.87
N GLU A 180 -1.09 18.29 -10.77
CA GLU A 180 -1.89 17.98 -9.59
C GLU A 180 -3.39 18.18 -9.82
N GLU A 181 -3.80 19.20 -10.58
CA GLU A 181 -5.18 19.41 -11.01
C GLU A 181 -5.67 18.28 -11.91
N MET A 182 -4.86 17.88 -12.89
CA MET A 182 -5.16 16.75 -13.79
C MET A 182 -5.35 15.45 -13.00
N LYS A 183 -4.44 15.13 -12.07
CA LYS A 183 -4.60 13.97 -11.18
C LYS A 183 -5.88 14.06 -10.36
N ARG A 184 -6.21 15.22 -9.79
CA ARG A 184 -7.45 15.41 -9.01
C ARG A 184 -8.71 15.20 -9.86
N GLU A 185 -8.70 15.58 -11.14
CA GLU A 185 -9.79 15.29 -12.07
C GLU A 185 -9.91 13.81 -12.39
N GLU A 186 -8.79 13.14 -12.67
CA GLU A 186 -8.76 11.69 -12.90
C GLU A 186 -9.31 10.92 -11.68
N TRP A 187 -8.91 11.31 -10.47
CA TRP A 187 -9.40 10.71 -9.22
C TRP A 187 -10.90 10.93 -9.00
N ARG A 188 -11.44 12.12 -9.33
CA ARG A 188 -12.89 12.39 -9.24
C ARG A 188 -13.72 11.51 -10.16
N ASN A 189 -13.15 11.10 -11.29
CA ASN A 189 -13.82 10.29 -12.30
C ASN A 189 -13.59 8.78 -12.13
N CYS A 190 -12.85 8.36 -11.09
CA CYS A 190 -12.54 6.94 -10.88
C CYS A 190 -13.73 6.20 -10.23
N ILE A 191 -14.27 5.20 -10.93
CA ILE A 191 -15.42 4.38 -10.46
C ILE A 191 -14.95 3.28 -9.47
N HIS A 192 -13.66 2.93 -9.46
CA HIS A 192 -13.09 1.85 -8.66
C HIS A 192 -11.64 2.15 -8.26
N ASP A 193 -11.26 1.75 -7.05
CA ASP A 193 -9.93 2.02 -6.48
C ASP A 193 -8.86 0.96 -6.84
N ASN A 194 -9.22 -0.04 -7.64
CA ASN A 194 -8.28 -1.11 -7.98
C ASN A 194 -7.25 -0.58 -8.97
N GLU A 195 -5.97 -0.74 -8.64
CA GLU A 195 -4.87 -0.43 -9.55
C GLU A 195 -5.00 -1.27 -10.84
N PHE A 196 -4.91 -0.61 -11.99
CA PHE A 196 -4.86 -1.28 -13.28
C PHE A 196 -3.55 -2.06 -13.39
N LEU A 197 -3.60 -3.35 -13.10
CA LEU A 197 -2.46 -4.23 -13.21
C LEU A 197 -2.26 -4.64 -14.68
N PRO A 198 -1.02 -4.63 -15.19
CA PRO A 198 -0.75 -5.10 -16.55
C PRO A 198 -1.15 -6.57 -16.71
N PHE A 199 -1.66 -6.92 -17.90
CA PHE A 199 -2.14 -8.26 -18.23
C PHE A 199 -1.13 -9.37 -17.88
N SER A 200 0.17 -9.08 -18.00
CA SER A 200 1.24 -10.02 -17.69
C SER A 200 1.42 -10.30 -16.19
N SER A 201 1.04 -9.39 -15.29
CA SER A 201 1.22 -9.57 -13.84
C SER A 201 -0.03 -10.07 -13.12
N PHE A 202 -1.22 -9.82 -13.67
CA PHE A 202 -2.50 -10.10 -13.01
C PHE A 202 -2.73 -11.59 -12.70
N HIS A 203 -2.18 -12.49 -13.52
CA HIS A 203 -2.42 -13.93 -13.40
C HIS A 203 -1.20 -14.75 -12.93
N LYS A 204 -0.04 -14.15 -12.63
CA LYS A 204 1.18 -14.92 -12.30
C LYS A 204 1.02 -15.79 -11.04
N ASN A 205 0.18 -15.35 -10.11
CA ASN A 205 -0.01 -16.01 -8.80
C ASN A 205 -1.47 -16.40 -8.53
N GLY A 206 -2.40 -16.03 -9.41
CA GLY A 206 -3.82 -16.32 -9.23
C GLY A 206 -4.14 -17.74 -9.68
N LYS A 207 -4.60 -18.60 -8.77
CA LYS A 207 -5.24 -19.86 -9.18
C LYS A 207 -6.49 -19.49 -9.96
N TYR A 208 -6.66 -20.04 -11.16
CA TYR A 208 -7.89 -19.88 -11.93
C TYR A 208 -9.06 -20.47 -11.13
N GLU A 209 -10.02 -19.62 -10.78
CA GLU A 209 -11.26 -20.05 -10.15
C GLU A 209 -12.29 -20.31 -11.26
N PRO A 210 -12.63 -21.58 -11.54
CA PRO A 210 -13.64 -21.88 -12.55
C PRO A 210 -14.99 -21.32 -12.13
N LEU A 211 -15.75 -20.83 -13.11
CA LEU A 211 -17.15 -20.47 -12.95
C LEU A 211 -17.91 -21.65 -12.31
N ILE A 212 -18.69 -21.34 -11.27
CA ILE A 212 -19.41 -22.28 -10.37
C ILE A 212 -20.17 -23.39 -11.13
N LEU A 213 -20.65 -23.10 -12.34
CA LEU A 213 -21.52 -23.97 -13.13
C LEU A 213 -20.88 -24.50 -14.41
N THR A 214 -19.64 -24.13 -14.73
CA THR A 214 -18.94 -24.59 -15.94
C THR A 214 -18.34 -25.99 -15.77
N SER A 215 -18.21 -26.48 -14.54
CA SER A 215 -17.85 -27.88 -14.25
C SER A 215 -19.05 -28.83 -14.40
N GLY A 216 -19.64 -28.89 -15.60
CA GLY A 216 -20.67 -29.88 -15.93
C GLY A 216 -20.09 -31.25 -16.26
N LYS A 217 -20.94 -32.29 -16.32
CA LYS A 217 -20.57 -33.67 -16.76
C LYS A 217 -19.92 -33.76 -18.15
N TYR A 218 -20.01 -32.69 -18.95
CA TYR A 218 -19.35 -32.62 -20.24
C TYR A 218 -17.90 -32.25 -20.00
N VAL A 219 -17.00 -33.19 -20.32
CA VAL A 219 -15.56 -32.96 -20.35
C VAL A 219 -15.32 -31.68 -21.14
N GLN A 220 -14.58 -30.73 -20.55
CA GLN A 220 -14.05 -29.59 -21.28
C GLN A 220 -13.20 -30.17 -22.41
N GLU A 221 -13.77 -30.27 -23.61
CA GLU A 221 -13.02 -30.66 -24.79
C GLU A 221 -11.83 -29.71 -24.86
N THR A 222 -10.62 -30.27 -25.03
CA THR A 222 -9.37 -29.52 -25.07
C THR A 222 -9.32 -28.68 -26.34
N TYR A 223 -10.11 -27.61 -26.35
CA TYR A 223 -10.25 -26.69 -27.45
C TYR A 223 -8.88 -26.06 -27.70
N GLY A 224 -8.28 -26.39 -28.85
CA GLY A 224 -6.96 -25.90 -29.26
C GLY A 224 -5.79 -26.88 -29.10
N VAL A 225 -5.96 -28.06 -28.48
CA VAL A 225 -4.85 -29.05 -28.36
C VAL A 225 -4.89 -30.10 -29.49
N LYS A 226 -6.07 -30.36 -30.07
CA LYS A 226 -6.23 -31.21 -31.24
C LYS A 226 -6.62 -30.35 -32.42
N GLN A 227 -5.90 -30.54 -33.52
CA GLN A 227 -5.91 -29.73 -34.73
C GLN A 227 -7.36 -29.39 -35.12
N PHE A 228 -7.63 -28.09 -35.31
CA PHE A 228 -8.93 -27.48 -35.66
C PHE A 228 -9.59 -28.04 -36.95
N ARG A 229 -8.98 -29.05 -37.58
CA ARG A 229 -9.34 -29.63 -38.87
C ARG A 229 -9.45 -31.16 -38.85
N GLU A 230 -9.77 -31.79 -37.72
CA GLU A 230 -10.23 -33.19 -37.77
C GLU A 230 -11.63 -33.25 -38.39
N VAL A 231 -11.64 -33.43 -39.71
CA VAL A 231 -12.84 -33.86 -40.45
C VAL A 231 -13.23 -35.22 -39.89
N HIS A 232 -14.29 -35.31 -39.09
CA HIS A 232 -14.79 -36.59 -38.58
C HIS A 232 -15.31 -37.44 -39.77
N PRO A 233 -14.58 -38.46 -40.25
CA PRO A 233 -15.00 -39.21 -41.43
C PRO A 233 -16.23 -40.08 -41.13
N LYS A 234 -16.48 -40.37 -39.83
CA LYS A 234 -17.62 -41.16 -39.37
C LYS A 234 -18.98 -40.44 -39.45
N LYS A 235 -19.00 -39.11 -39.65
CA LYS A 235 -20.26 -38.35 -39.84
C LYS A 235 -20.88 -38.53 -41.23
N TRP A 236 -20.18 -39.20 -42.16
CA TRP A 236 -20.60 -39.37 -43.56
C TRP A 236 -21.06 -40.78 -43.92
N VAL A 237 -21.08 -41.71 -42.96
CA VAL A 237 -21.67 -43.04 -43.22
C VAL A 237 -23.15 -42.97 -42.88
N GLY A 238 -23.95 -42.54 -43.86
CA GLY A 238 -25.38 -42.83 -43.88
C GLY A 238 -25.55 -44.34 -44.00
N GLY A 239 -25.96 -44.99 -42.92
CA GLY A 239 -26.34 -46.40 -42.95
C GLY A 239 -27.52 -46.62 -43.89
N LYS A 240 -27.38 -47.63 -44.75
CA LYS A 240 -28.51 -48.32 -45.40
C LYS A 240 -29.25 -49.15 -44.38
#